data_AF-A0A6I5RP83-F1
#
_entry.id   AF-A0A6I5RP83-F1
#
_cell.length_a   1.000
_cell.length_b   1.000
_cell.length_c   1.000
_cell.angle_alpha   90.00
_cell.angle_beta   90.00
_cell.angle_gamma   90.00
#
_symmetry.space_group_name_H-M   'P 1'
#
loop_
_entity.id
_entity.type
_entity.pdbx_description
1 polymer ?
#
loop_
_entity_poly.entity_id
_entity_poly.type
_entity_poly.pdbx_seq_one_letter_code
_entity_poly.pdbx_strand_id
1 'polypeptide(L)'
;MHCAAKGTELPPPALPDVAHEGIGLIAASNLRVCIPSNEAMQTGDLLELFWGNCFVAAHQLSANERDQPIAFQVPRELLHQGMNRLHYRLLKPGCRPLKSPSLQVPIKLACPGGDTTREATENPALAPLSLAPAIVRHGLDLQRLGTTLPFRIAPYLNMAEGDEITLRWGDLRLDLPALGANAVGLTVHGDIPRALIIEAGADDYLDISYCILDRVGNSSQWAAPLQVRVYNGKP
;
A
#
# COMPACT_ATOMS: atom_id res chain seq x y z
N MET A 1 -50.92 -4.55 -1.79
CA MET A 1 -50.19 -5.81 -1.55
C MET A 1 -48.85 -5.45 -0.90
N HIS A 2 -48.67 -5.84 0.36
CA HIS A 2 -47.49 -5.53 1.15
C HIS A 2 -46.55 -6.74 1.05
N CYS A 3 -45.50 -6.66 0.22
CA CYS A 3 -44.45 -7.68 0.22
C CYS A 3 -43.54 -7.42 1.42
N ALA A 4 -43.92 -7.95 2.58
CA ALA A 4 -43.03 -8.11 3.71
C ALA A 4 -42.18 -9.37 3.47
N ALA A 5 -41.01 -9.21 2.85
CA ALA A 5 -40.03 -10.28 2.75
C ALA A 5 -39.18 -10.29 4.03
N LYS A 6 -39.25 -11.38 4.81
CA LYS A 6 -38.33 -11.67 5.91
C LYS A 6 -36.91 -11.86 5.35
N GLY A 7 -35.90 -11.20 5.94
CA GLY A 7 -34.47 -11.50 5.75
C GLY A 7 -33.70 -10.63 4.74
N THR A 8 -34.13 -9.39 4.46
CA THR A 8 -33.78 -8.61 3.26
C THR A 8 -32.62 -7.62 3.41
N GLU A 9 -31.54 -7.95 4.14
CA GLU A 9 -30.39 -7.04 4.19
C GLU A 9 -29.40 -7.34 3.06
N LEU A 10 -29.18 -6.36 2.18
CA LEU A 10 -28.20 -6.46 1.12
C LEU A 10 -26.79 -6.55 1.73
N PRO A 11 -25.92 -7.45 1.28
CA PRO A 11 -24.52 -7.49 1.71
C PRO A 11 -23.78 -6.23 1.24
N PRO A 12 -22.72 -5.79 1.95
CA PRO A 12 -21.87 -4.71 1.48
C PRO A 12 -21.14 -5.11 0.18
N PRO A 13 -20.73 -4.14 -0.65
CA PRO A 13 -19.82 -4.40 -1.75
C PRO A 13 -18.45 -4.85 -1.23
N ALA A 14 -17.72 -5.62 -2.04
CA ALA A 14 -16.40 -6.15 -1.74
C ALA A 14 -15.33 -5.60 -2.70
N LEU A 15 -14.10 -5.51 -2.21
CA LEU A 15 -12.92 -5.03 -2.92
C LEU A 15 -11.81 -6.09 -2.89
N PRO A 16 -11.83 -7.08 -3.81
CA PRO A 16 -10.95 -8.25 -3.71
C PRO A 16 -9.46 -7.94 -3.95
N ASP A 17 -9.14 -6.90 -4.72
CA ASP A 17 -7.77 -6.56 -5.12
C ASP A 17 -7.14 -5.43 -4.29
N VAL A 18 -7.71 -5.14 -3.13
CA VAL A 18 -7.33 -4.00 -2.28
C VAL A 18 -6.60 -4.49 -1.04
N ALA A 19 -5.50 -3.84 -0.69
CA ALA A 19 -4.75 -4.15 0.54
C ALA A 19 -5.66 -3.95 1.77
N HIS A 20 -5.33 -4.63 2.87
CA HIS A 20 -6.22 -4.70 4.04
C HIS A 20 -6.61 -3.32 4.61
N GLU A 21 -5.75 -2.31 4.45
CA GLU A 21 -5.96 -0.99 5.03
C GLU A 21 -6.35 0.10 4.02
N GLY A 22 -6.57 -0.23 2.73
CA GLY A 22 -7.07 0.74 1.76
C GLY A 22 -6.59 0.61 0.32
N ILE A 23 -7.06 1.55 -0.51
CA ILE A 23 -6.74 1.62 -1.93
C ILE A 23 -5.49 2.47 -2.15
N GLY A 24 -4.42 1.80 -2.60
CA GLY A 24 -3.21 2.44 -3.12
C GLY A 24 -3.29 2.84 -4.59
N LEU A 25 -2.26 3.51 -5.08
CA LEU A 25 -2.12 4.01 -6.44
C LEU A 25 -2.28 2.91 -7.51
N ILE A 26 -1.68 1.73 -7.28
CA ILE A 26 -1.76 0.60 -8.22
C ILE A 26 -3.19 0.05 -8.25
N ALA A 27 -3.78 -0.23 -7.09
CA ALA A 27 -5.16 -0.73 -6.99
C ALA A 27 -6.17 0.27 -7.60
N ALA A 28 -5.95 1.57 -7.42
CA ALA A 28 -6.79 2.62 -7.99
C ALA A 28 -6.77 2.67 -9.53
N SER A 29 -5.70 2.16 -10.17
CA SER A 29 -5.57 2.20 -11.63
C SER A 29 -6.46 1.18 -12.34
N ASN A 30 -6.92 0.14 -11.64
CA ASN A 30 -7.81 -0.90 -12.18
C ASN A 30 -8.68 -1.46 -11.06
N LEU A 31 -9.43 -0.58 -10.39
CA LEU A 31 -10.19 -0.93 -9.20
C LEU A 31 -11.44 -1.74 -9.59
N ARG A 32 -11.49 -2.98 -9.09
CA ARG A 32 -12.65 -3.85 -9.21
C ARG A 32 -13.48 -3.85 -7.93
N VAL A 33 -14.78 -3.64 -8.10
CA VAL A 33 -15.78 -3.81 -7.05
C VAL A 33 -16.61 -5.03 -7.37
N CYS A 34 -16.79 -5.91 -6.38
CA CYS A 34 -17.65 -7.07 -6.51
C CYS A 34 -18.89 -6.90 -5.63
N ILE A 35 -20.06 -7.10 -6.22
CA ILE A 35 -21.31 -7.23 -5.48
C ILE A 35 -21.61 -8.73 -5.35
N PRO A 36 -21.58 -9.30 -4.13
CA PRO A 36 -21.89 -10.71 -3.96
C PRO A 36 -23.37 -10.95 -4.27
N SER A 37 -23.65 -12.04 -4.98
CA SER A 37 -25.03 -12.44 -5.21
C SER A 37 -25.73 -12.77 -3.89
N ASN A 38 -27.03 -12.52 -3.84
CA ASN A 38 -27.86 -12.79 -2.68
C ASN A 38 -29.27 -13.24 -3.10
N GLU A 39 -30.01 -13.82 -2.17
CA GLU A 39 -31.38 -14.31 -2.44
C GLU A 39 -32.36 -13.20 -2.82
N ALA A 40 -32.05 -11.95 -2.49
CA ALA A 40 -32.86 -10.81 -2.89
C ALA A 40 -32.67 -10.44 -4.37
N MET A 41 -31.66 -10.93 -5.06
CA MET A 41 -31.40 -10.61 -6.47
C MET A 41 -32.13 -11.57 -7.43
N GLN A 42 -32.80 -11.02 -8.43
CA GLN A 42 -33.53 -11.76 -9.45
C GLN A 42 -33.17 -11.30 -10.86
N THR A 43 -33.34 -12.18 -11.84
CA THR A 43 -33.18 -11.84 -13.25
C THR A 43 -34.07 -10.66 -13.63
N GLY A 44 -33.49 -9.68 -14.30
CA GLY A 44 -34.16 -8.44 -14.69
C GLY A 44 -34.04 -7.32 -13.67
N ASP A 45 -33.60 -7.60 -12.43
CA ASP A 45 -33.27 -6.54 -11.46
C ASP A 45 -32.06 -5.74 -11.95
N LEU A 46 -32.00 -4.47 -11.54
CA LEU A 46 -30.92 -3.55 -11.90
C LEU A 46 -30.07 -3.22 -10.68
N LEU A 47 -28.76 -3.44 -10.80
CA LEU A 47 -27.77 -2.98 -9.83
C LEU A 47 -27.19 -1.66 -10.26
N GLU A 48 -27.16 -0.67 -9.37
CA GLU A 48 -26.50 0.61 -9.57
C GLU A 48 -25.39 0.80 -8.55
N LEU A 49 -24.16 0.99 -9.01
CA LEU A 49 -22.99 1.22 -8.16
C LEU A 49 -22.76 2.71 -7.95
N PHE A 50 -22.46 3.10 -6.71
CA PHE A 50 -22.21 4.49 -6.31
C PHE A 50 -20.89 4.63 -5.55
N TRP A 51 -20.12 5.64 -5.95
CA TRP A 51 -18.94 6.12 -5.25
C TRP A 51 -19.24 7.47 -4.59
N GLY A 52 -19.42 7.47 -3.28
CA GLY A 52 -19.98 8.59 -2.54
C GLY A 52 -21.40 8.88 -3.03
N ASN A 53 -21.58 10.04 -3.66
CA ASN A 53 -22.84 10.43 -4.30
C ASN A 53 -22.79 10.32 -5.84
N CYS A 54 -21.66 9.88 -6.41
CA CYS A 54 -21.47 9.76 -7.85
C CYS A 54 -21.96 8.40 -8.33
N PHE A 55 -22.78 8.39 -9.37
CA PHE A 55 -23.11 7.17 -10.11
C PHE A 55 -21.87 6.68 -10.86
N VAL A 56 -21.58 5.39 -10.75
CA VAL A 56 -20.42 4.76 -11.39
C VAL A 56 -20.86 3.99 -12.61
N ALA A 57 -21.75 3.02 -12.42
CA ALA A 57 -22.18 2.08 -13.44
C ALA A 57 -23.48 1.41 -13.00
N ALA A 58 -24.19 0.82 -13.98
CA ALA A 58 -25.35 -0.01 -13.73
C ALA A 58 -25.23 -1.33 -14.51
N HIS A 59 -25.78 -2.40 -13.93
CA HIS A 59 -25.80 -3.73 -14.54
C HIS A 59 -27.15 -4.39 -14.33
N GLN A 60 -27.77 -4.85 -15.41
CA GLN A 60 -29.02 -5.59 -15.32
C GLN A 60 -28.70 -7.09 -15.17
N LEU A 61 -29.23 -7.72 -14.13
CA LEU A 61 -28.97 -9.12 -13.84
C LEU A 61 -29.59 -10.04 -14.90
N SER A 62 -28.76 -10.88 -15.49
CA SER A 62 -29.19 -11.94 -16.40
C SER A 62 -29.51 -13.24 -15.64
N ALA A 63 -30.10 -14.22 -16.32
CA ALA A 63 -30.44 -15.51 -15.72
C ALA A 63 -29.21 -16.33 -15.29
N ASN A 64 -28.07 -16.13 -15.94
CA ASN A 64 -26.84 -16.90 -15.72
C ASN A 64 -25.98 -16.37 -14.55
N GLU A 65 -26.33 -15.21 -13.99
CA GLU A 65 -25.52 -14.52 -12.98
C GLU A 65 -26.08 -14.68 -11.57
N ARG A 66 -27.11 -15.53 -11.39
CA ARG A 66 -27.87 -15.64 -10.14
C ARG A 66 -27.03 -16.08 -8.94
N ASP A 67 -25.97 -16.84 -9.18
CA ASP A 67 -25.09 -17.37 -8.13
C ASP A 67 -23.65 -16.85 -8.27
N GLN A 68 -23.42 -15.84 -9.12
CA GLN A 68 -22.10 -15.29 -9.38
C GLN A 68 -21.99 -13.85 -8.87
N PRO A 69 -20.85 -13.45 -8.28
CA PRO A 69 -20.62 -12.06 -7.93
C PRO A 69 -20.55 -11.20 -9.19
N ILE A 70 -21.20 -10.05 -9.16
CA ILE A 70 -21.16 -9.09 -10.26
C ILE A 70 -19.98 -8.14 -10.05
N ALA A 71 -19.08 -8.10 -11.03
CA ALA A 71 -17.92 -7.23 -11.01
C ALA A 71 -18.18 -5.92 -11.75
N PHE A 72 -17.79 -4.81 -11.15
CA PHE A 72 -17.80 -3.47 -11.73
C PHE A 72 -16.38 -2.92 -11.77
N GLN A 73 -16.07 -2.21 -12.85
CA GLN A 73 -14.87 -1.41 -12.95
C GLN A 73 -15.18 0.01 -12.47
N VAL A 74 -14.37 0.53 -11.56
CA VAL A 74 -14.51 1.92 -11.10
C VAL A 74 -13.49 2.79 -11.84
N PRO A 75 -13.94 3.83 -12.58
CA PRO A 75 -13.04 4.77 -13.24
C PRO A 75 -12.11 5.44 -12.23
N ARG A 76 -10.82 5.53 -12.59
CA ARG A 76 -9.77 6.12 -11.74
C ARG A 76 -10.10 7.56 -11.35
N GLU A 77 -10.78 8.29 -12.22
CA GLU A 77 -11.15 9.70 -12.05
C GLU A 77 -12.09 9.94 -10.87
N LEU A 78 -12.82 8.90 -10.42
CA LEU A 78 -13.68 9.00 -9.25
C LEU A 78 -12.92 8.79 -7.93
N LEU A 79 -11.71 8.24 -7.99
CA LEU A 79 -10.92 7.85 -6.83
C LEU A 79 -10.05 9.01 -6.36
N HIS A 80 -10.51 9.68 -5.30
CA HIS A 80 -9.82 10.82 -4.70
C HIS A 80 -9.21 10.45 -3.35
N GLN A 81 -8.07 11.06 -3.02
CA GLN A 81 -7.40 10.85 -1.74
C GLN A 81 -8.32 11.16 -0.55
N GLY A 82 -8.29 10.32 0.48
CA GLY A 82 -9.10 10.45 1.69
C GLY A 82 -10.12 9.33 1.86
N MET A 83 -11.04 9.52 2.82
CA MET A 83 -12.06 8.53 3.13
C MET A 83 -13.21 8.64 2.14
N ASN A 84 -13.47 7.53 1.44
CA ASN A 84 -14.53 7.42 0.46
C ASN A 84 -15.59 6.42 0.93
N ARG A 85 -16.77 6.45 0.30
CA ARG A 85 -17.88 5.55 0.61
C ARG A 85 -18.32 4.82 -0.64
N LEU A 86 -18.35 3.50 -0.60
CA LEU A 86 -18.81 2.66 -1.68
C LEU A 86 -20.12 2.00 -1.28
N HIS A 87 -21.13 2.06 -2.13
CA HIS A 87 -22.39 1.36 -1.91
C HIS A 87 -23.08 1.08 -3.24
N TYR A 88 -24.09 0.22 -3.22
CA TYR A 88 -24.93 -0.02 -4.39
C TYR A 88 -26.41 0.03 -4.04
N ARG A 89 -27.22 0.09 -5.09
CA ARG A 89 -28.68 -0.03 -5.01
C ARG A 89 -29.15 -1.19 -5.86
N LEU A 90 -30.14 -1.91 -5.36
CA LEU A 90 -30.90 -2.92 -6.10
C LEU A 90 -32.27 -2.33 -6.43
N LEU A 91 -32.54 -2.19 -7.73
CA LEU A 91 -33.81 -1.69 -8.25
C LEU A 91 -34.60 -2.88 -8.78
N LYS A 92 -35.79 -3.08 -8.21
CA LYS A 92 -36.74 -4.07 -8.68
C LYS A 92 -37.94 -3.38 -9.31
N PRO A 93 -38.45 -3.86 -10.46
CA PRO A 93 -39.64 -3.29 -11.09
C PRO A 93 -40.82 -3.19 -10.09
N GLY A 94 -41.39 -1.99 -9.95
CA GLY A 94 -42.54 -1.74 -9.08
C GLY A 94 -42.24 -1.66 -7.56
N CYS A 95 -40.97 -1.78 -7.16
CA CYS A 95 -40.57 -1.68 -5.76
C CYS A 95 -39.72 -0.43 -5.49
N ARG A 96 -39.63 -0.05 -4.21
CA ARG A 96 -38.65 0.97 -3.79
C ARG A 96 -37.23 0.40 -3.91
N PRO A 97 -36.24 1.20 -4.35
CA PRO A 97 -34.85 0.76 -4.40
C PRO A 97 -34.36 0.34 -3.01
N LEU A 98 -33.67 -0.80 -2.94
CA LEU A 98 -32.98 -1.28 -1.75
C LEU A 98 -31.53 -0.81 -1.79
N LYS A 99 -31.00 -0.30 -0.68
CA LYS A 99 -29.64 0.23 -0.59
C LYS A 99 -28.77 -0.69 0.25
N SER A 100 -27.55 -0.97 -0.19
CA SER A 100 -26.59 -1.73 0.61
C SER A 100 -26.01 -0.90 1.76
N PRO A 101 -25.46 -1.54 2.79
CA PRO A 101 -24.51 -0.90 3.70
C PRO A 101 -23.39 -0.23 2.91
N SER A 102 -22.93 0.92 3.40
CA SER A 102 -21.83 1.66 2.79
C SER A 102 -20.49 1.17 3.35
N LEU A 103 -19.61 0.72 2.46
CA LEU A 103 -18.24 0.39 2.79
C LEU A 103 -17.42 1.70 2.84
N GLN A 104 -16.78 1.98 3.97
CA GLN A 104 -15.82 3.08 4.07
C GLN A 104 -14.46 2.61 3.59
N VAL A 105 -13.88 3.34 2.65
CA VAL A 105 -12.63 2.94 2.00
C VAL A 105 -11.63 4.10 2.05
N PRO A 106 -10.54 3.96 2.81
CA PRO A 106 -9.41 4.87 2.72
C PRO A 106 -8.73 4.76 1.35
N ILE A 107 -8.51 5.90 0.69
CA ILE A 107 -7.67 5.98 -0.51
C ILE A 107 -6.44 6.83 -0.19
N LYS A 108 -5.26 6.26 -0.40
CA LYS A 108 -3.98 6.99 -0.36
C LYS A 108 -3.28 6.80 -1.71
N LEU A 109 -3.31 7.84 -2.53
CA LEU A 109 -2.69 7.83 -3.87
C LEU A 109 -1.26 8.39 -3.85
N ALA A 110 -0.92 9.18 -2.84
CA ALA A 110 0.38 9.78 -2.68
C ALA A 110 1.38 8.75 -2.11
N CYS A 111 2.35 8.36 -2.92
CA CYS A 111 3.36 7.36 -2.55
C CYS A 111 4.37 7.94 -1.53
N PRO A 112 4.91 7.10 -0.63
CA PRO A 112 6.03 7.49 0.22
C PRO A 112 7.22 7.90 -0.65
N GLY A 113 7.87 9.01 -0.32
CA GLY A 113 8.95 9.56 -1.14
C GLY A 113 8.49 10.32 -2.39
N GLY A 114 7.20 10.54 -2.59
CA GLY A 114 6.66 11.30 -3.71
C GLY A 114 6.38 10.47 -4.96
N ASP A 115 6.11 11.16 -6.07
CA ASP A 115 5.74 10.53 -7.32
C ASP A 115 6.95 9.96 -8.06
N THR A 116 6.93 8.65 -8.32
CA THR A 116 7.90 7.96 -9.17
C THR A 116 7.20 7.35 -10.36
N THR A 117 7.90 7.20 -11.48
CA THR A 117 7.37 6.39 -12.59
C THR A 117 7.32 4.93 -12.14
N ARG A 118 6.37 4.16 -12.69
CA ARG A 118 6.24 2.73 -12.35
C ARG A 118 7.45 1.89 -12.80
N GLU A 119 8.20 2.40 -13.76
CA GLU A 119 9.40 1.75 -14.32
C GLU A 119 10.68 2.14 -13.59
N ALA A 120 10.63 3.15 -12.71
CA ALA A 120 11.78 3.56 -11.93
C ALA A 120 12.12 2.49 -10.89
N THR A 121 13.38 2.05 -10.89
CA THR A 121 13.94 1.21 -9.83
C THR A 121 14.39 2.06 -8.64
N GLU A 122 14.71 3.33 -8.88
CA GLU A 122 15.22 4.26 -7.87
C GLU A 122 14.36 5.52 -7.79
N ASN A 123 14.25 6.06 -6.57
CA ASN A 123 13.57 7.30 -6.27
C ASN A 123 14.58 8.37 -5.84
N PRO A 124 14.90 9.33 -6.71
CA PRO A 124 15.85 10.40 -6.41
C PRO A 124 15.32 11.42 -5.40
N ALA A 125 14.02 11.42 -5.09
CA ALA A 125 13.44 12.28 -4.07
C ALA A 125 13.69 11.76 -2.63
N LEU A 126 14.10 10.49 -2.49
CA LEU A 126 14.57 9.95 -1.21
C LEU A 126 16.04 10.29 -1.00
N ALA A 127 16.36 10.83 0.17
CA ALA A 127 17.74 11.02 0.57
C ALA A 127 18.41 9.64 0.80
N PRO A 128 19.68 9.45 0.39
CA PRO A 128 20.43 8.25 0.75
C PRO A 128 20.44 8.03 2.27
N LEU A 129 20.53 6.77 2.68
CA LEU A 129 20.73 6.41 4.08
C LEU A 129 22.01 7.07 4.61
N SER A 130 21.98 7.53 5.86
CA SER A 130 23.09 8.22 6.50
C SER A 130 23.75 7.34 7.56
N LEU A 131 25.06 7.14 7.41
CA LEU A 131 25.93 6.55 8.43
C LEU A 131 26.83 7.63 9.06
N ALA A 132 27.57 7.25 10.11
CA ALA A 132 28.58 8.12 10.68
C ALA A 132 29.58 8.57 9.59
N PRO A 133 29.92 9.88 9.48
CA PRO A 133 30.80 10.37 8.41
C PRO A 133 32.18 9.70 8.35
N ALA A 134 32.67 9.19 9.47
CA ALA A 134 33.92 8.43 9.52
C ALA A 134 33.82 7.10 8.76
N ILE A 135 32.67 6.41 8.82
CA ILE A 135 32.44 5.14 8.11
C ILE A 135 32.34 5.39 6.61
N VAL A 136 31.63 6.44 6.20
CA VAL A 136 31.52 6.80 4.78
C VAL A 136 32.89 7.16 4.20
N ARG A 137 33.74 7.86 4.96
CA ARG A 137 35.07 8.29 4.48
C ARG A 137 36.15 7.21 4.53
N HIS A 138 36.11 6.34 5.54
CA HIS A 138 37.21 5.40 5.82
C HIS A 138 36.83 3.93 5.66
N GLY A 139 35.55 3.65 5.40
CA GLY A 139 35.00 2.30 5.38
C GLY A 139 34.71 1.75 6.77
N LEU A 140 34.15 0.55 6.79
CA LEU A 140 33.79 -0.21 7.97
C LEU A 140 34.75 -1.38 8.18
N ASP A 141 35.51 -1.34 9.28
CA ASP A 141 36.36 -2.45 9.71
C ASP A 141 35.55 -3.46 10.53
N LEU A 142 35.33 -4.66 10.00
CA LEU A 142 34.60 -5.73 10.65
C LEU A 142 35.25 -6.20 11.97
N GLN A 143 36.57 -6.04 12.11
CA GLN A 143 37.30 -6.37 13.35
C GLN A 143 37.03 -5.36 14.47
N ARG A 144 36.65 -4.12 14.12
CA ARG A 144 36.38 -3.02 15.07
C ARG A 144 34.90 -2.68 15.18
N LEU A 145 34.04 -3.33 14.40
CA LEU A 145 32.60 -3.16 14.44
C LEU A 145 32.07 -3.47 15.86
N GLY A 146 31.08 -2.71 16.32
CA GLY A 146 30.39 -2.97 17.58
C GLY A 146 29.38 -4.11 17.47
N THR A 147 28.37 -4.09 18.34
CA THR A 147 27.21 -5.00 18.31
C THR A 147 26.21 -4.62 17.21
N THR A 148 26.08 -3.33 16.93
CA THR A 148 25.23 -2.77 15.88
C THR A 148 25.94 -1.62 15.18
N LEU A 149 25.44 -1.28 13.99
CA LEU A 149 25.83 -0.08 13.25
C LEU A 149 24.62 0.87 13.16
N PRO A 150 24.65 2.02 13.85
CA PRO A 150 23.56 2.98 13.79
C PRO A 150 23.51 3.69 12.44
N PHE A 151 22.29 3.90 11.94
CA PHE A 151 22.01 4.68 10.74
C PHE A 151 20.86 5.65 10.95
N ARG A 152 20.69 6.56 9.99
CA ARG A 152 19.59 7.52 9.94
C ARG A 152 18.99 7.57 8.55
N ILE A 153 17.67 7.71 8.49
CA ILE A 153 16.92 8.03 7.26
C ILE A 153 16.23 9.38 7.49
N ALA A 154 16.45 10.33 6.57
CA ALA A 154 15.81 11.63 6.64
C ALA A 154 14.28 11.50 6.49
N PRO A 155 13.49 12.40 7.09
CA PRO A 155 12.05 12.43 6.85
C PRO A 155 11.79 12.60 5.34
N TYR A 156 10.76 11.92 4.84
CA TYR A 156 10.43 11.87 3.42
C TYR A 156 9.02 12.38 3.15
N LEU A 157 8.76 12.73 1.89
CA LEU A 157 7.44 13.21 1.45
C LEU A 157 6.39 12.10 1.62
N ASN A 158 5.18 12.47 2.07
CA ASN A 158 4.07 11.54 2.33
C ASN A 158 4.35 10.46 3.39
N MET A 159 5.34 10.70 4.26
CA MET A 159 5.60 9.87 5.44
C MET A 159 4.37 9.77 6.31
N ALA A 160 4.01 8.55 6.69
CA ALA A 160 2.81 8.25 7.45
C ALA A 160 3.05 7.15 8.49
N GLU A 161 2.16 7.10 9.48
CA GLU A 161 2.07 5.96 10.37
C GLU A 161 1.76 4.68 9.59
N GLY A 162 2.37 3.57 10.00
CA GLY A 162 2.24 2.26 9.37
C GLY A 162 3.14 2.07 8.15
N ASP A 163 3.95 3.07 7.76
CA ASP A 163 4.95 2.89 6.72
C ASP A 163 6.01 1.90 7.21
N GLU A 164 6.29 0.87 6.40
CA GLU A 164 7.27 -0.19 6.66
C GLU A 164 8.53 0.08 5.83
N ILE A 165 9.69 0.10 6.49
CA ILE A 165 10.96 0.37 5.82
C ILE A 165 11.74 -0.94 5.71
N THR A 166 12.15 -1.27 4.49
CA THR A 166 13.06 -2.37 4.20
C THR A 166 14.42 -1.80 3.81
N LEU A 167 15.46 -2.13 4.57
CA LEU A 167 16.85 -1.82 4.26
C LEU A 167 17.48 -2.97 3.50
N ARG A 168 18.32 -2.63 2.52
CA ARG A 168 19.19 -3.55 1.80
C ARG A 168 20.65 -3.22 2.09
N TRP A 169 21.40 -4.21 2.54
CA TRP A 169 22.85 -4.16 2.77
C TRP A 169 23.51 -5.20 1.86
N GLY A 170 24.07 -4.76 0.72
CA GLY A 170 24.44 -5.69 -0.35
C GLY A 170 23.20 -6.45 -0.85
N ASP A 171 23.20 -7.76 -0.67
CA ASP A 171 22.05 -8.63 -0.99
C ASP A 171 21.17 -8.98 0.22
N LEU A 172 21.60 -8.59 1.43
CA LEU A 172 20.87 -8.91 2.66
C LEU A 172 19.79 -7.89 2.96
N ARG A 173 18.69 -8.39 3.49
CA ARG A 173 17.49 -7.61 3.84
C ARG A 173 17.38 -7.43 5.35
N LEU A 174 17.05 -6.21 5.77
CA LEU A 174 16.70 -5.88 7.15
C LEU A 174 15.37 -5.12 7.16
N ASP A 175 14.35 -5.72 7.76
CA ASP A 175 13.06 -5.06 7.95
C ASP A 175 13.03 -4.30 9.28
N LEU A 176 12.63 -3.04 9.21
CA LEU A 176 12.42 -2.20 10.38
C LEU A 176 10.98 -2.36 10.89
N PRO A 177 10.72 -2.10 12.19
CA PRO A 177 9.36 -1.97 12.68
C PRO A 177 8.59 -0.89 11.91
N ALA A 178 7.29 -1.12 11.70
CA ALA A 178 6.40 -0.13 11.10
C ALA A 178 6.44 1.19 11.89
N LEU A 179 6.38 2.32 11.18
CA LEU A 179 6.45 3.63 11.80
C LEU A 179 5.22 3.91 12.67
N GLY A 180 5.44 4.31 13.92
CA GLY A 180 4.38 4.84 14.77
C GLY A 180 4.03 6.29 14.45
N ALA A 181 2.85 6.75 14.86
CA ALA A 181 2.40 8.13 14.68
C ALA A 181 3.37 9.21 15.19
N ASN A 182 4.13 8.90 16.25
CA ASN A 182 5.11 9.81 16.85
C ASN A 182 6.42 9.96 16.03
N ALA A 183 6.68 9.08 15.07
CA ALA A 183 7.86 9.13 14.21
C ALA A 183 7.62 9.93 12.91
N VAL A 184 6.37 10.22 12.57
CA VAL A 184 6.01 10.90 11.32
C VAL A 184 6.61 12.30 11.26
N GLY A 185 7.29 12.60 10.15
CA GLY A 185 7.98 13.87 9.92
C GLY A 185 9.32 14.01 10.65
N LEU A 186 9.78 12.98 11.36
CA LEU A 186 11.06 12.97 12.06
C LEU A 186 12.07 12.05 11.36
N THR A 187 13.34 12.25 11.69
CA THR A 187 14.42 11.35 11.27
C THR A 187 14.18 9.96 11.86
N VAL A 188 14.21 8.93 11.00
CA VAL A 188 14.15 7.54 11.44
C VAL A 188 15.54 7.11 11.87
N HIS A 189 15.64 6.54 13.07
CA HIS A 189 16.85 5.96 13.62
C HIS A 189 16.73 4.44 13.63
N GLY A 190 17.78 3.76 13.20
CA GLY A 190 17.84 2.30 13.22
C GLY A 190 19.25 1.78 13.44
N ASP A 191 19.34 0.49 13.66
CA ASP A 191 20.57 -0.23 13.96
C ASP A 191 20.67 -1.46 13.06
N ILE A 192 21.76 -1.56 12.30
CA ILE A 192 22.06 -2.76 11.50
C ILE A 192 22.77 -3.76 12.42
N PRO A 193 22.22 -4.98 12.63
CA PRO A 193 22.86 -5.97 13.49
C PRO A 193 24.23 -6.39 12.96
N ARG A 194 25.23 -6.53 13.85
CA ARG A 194 26.57 -7.03 13.49
C ARG A 194 26.50 -8.34 12.70
N ALA A 195 25.63 -9.26 13.09
CA ALA A 195 25.51 -10.56 12.44
C ALA A 195 25.23 -10.43 10.93
N LEU A 196 24.32 -9.53 10.55
CA LEU A 196 23.98 -9.25 9.16
C LEU A 196 25.18 -8.67 8.40
N ILE A 197 25.91 -7.73 9.01
CA ILE A 197 27.09 -7.11 8.40
C ILE A 197 28.21 -8.15 8.18
N ILE A 198 28.41 -9.05 9.15
CA ILE A 198 29.41 -10.12 9.05
C ILE A 198 29.01 -11.15 7.99
N GLU A 199 27.73 -11.48 7.89
CA GLU A 199 27.19 -12.39 6.89
C GLU A 199 27.40 -11.86 5.47
N ALA A 200 27.20 -10.55 5.25
CA ALA A 200 27.47 -9.92 3.95
C ALA A 200 28.97 -9.96 3.58
N GLY A 201 29.85 -9.99 4.58
CA GLY A 201 31.30 -10.05 4.37
C GLY A 201 31.93 -8.72 3.99
N ALA A 202 33.19 -8.79 3.55
CA ALA A 202 33.95 -7.64 3.08
C ALA A 202 33.69 -7.38 1.60
N ASP A 203 33.54 -6.11 1.22
CA ASP A 203 33.30 -5.64 -0.13
C ASP A 203 33.73 -4.17 -0.24
N ASP A 204 34.53 -3.85 -1.26
CA ASP A 204 35.03 -2.49 -1.47
C ASP A 204 33.95 -1.51 -1.95
N TYR A 205 32.83 -2.02 -2.47
CA TYR A 205 31.78 -1.26 -3.15
C TYR A 205 30.37 -1.63 -2.65
N LEU A 206 30.24 -2.00 -1.36
CA LEU A 206 28.96 -2.45 -0.82
C LEU A 206 27.90 -1.35 -0.88
N ASP A 207 26.81 -1.62 -1.59
CA ASP A 207 25.68 -0.71 -1.68
C ASP A 207 24.69 -0.91 -0.53
N ILE A 208 24.29 0.20 0.07
CA ILE A 208 23.26 0.26 1.10
C ILE A 208 22.13 1.14 0.58
N SER A 209 20.92 0.60 0.53
CA SER A 209 19.73 1.36 0.15
C SER A 209 18.54 0.94 1.01
N TYR A 210 17.42 1.62 0.85
CA TYR A 210 16.17 1.28 1.52
C TYR A 210 14.99 1.60 0.60
N CYS A 211 13.86 0.95 0.85
CA CYS A 211 12.57 1.31 0.28
C CYS A 211 11.51 1.32 1.37
N ILE A 212 10.41 2.01 1.09
CA ILE A 212 9.25 2.15 1.98
C ILE A 212 8.03 1.54 1.29
N LEU A 213 7.27 0.73 2.04
CA LEU A 213 5.94 0.28 1.67
C LEU A 213 4.93 0.88 2.64
N ASP A 214 3.91 1.56 2.14
CA ASP A 214 2.85 2.08 3.00
C ASP A 214 1.73 1.07 3.26
N ARG A 215 0.84 1.41 4.20
CA ARG A 215 -0.29 0.58 4.61
C ARG A 215 -1.26 0.16 3.49
N VAL A 216 -1.32 0.93 2.39
CA VAL A 216 -2.19 0.62 1.24
C VAL A 216 -1.43 -0.03 0.07
N GLY A 217 -0.17 -0.38 0.30
CA GLY A 217 0.69 -1.08 -0.65
C GLY A 217 1.39 -0.18 -1.67
N ASN A 218 1.47 1.14 -1.44
CA ASN A 218 2.30 2.00 -2.29
C ASN A 218 3.78 1.82 -1.94
N SER A 219 4.60 1.61 -2.97
CA SER A 219 6.06 1.52 -2.83
C SER A 219 6.70 2.87 -3.16
N SER A 220 7.73 3.23 -2.40
CA SER A 220 8.57 4.40 -2.69
C SER A 220 9.59 4.19 -3.79
N GLN A 221 9.77 2.95 -4.26
CA GLN A 221 11.00 2.49 -4.93
C GLN A 221 12.25 2.63 -4.04
N TRP A 222 13.40 2.19 -4.52
CA TRP A 222 14.65 2.24 -3.76
C TRP A 222 15.19 3.67 -3.67
N ALA A 223 15.65 4.09 -2.50
CA ALA A 223 16.44 5.32 -2.39
C ALA A 223 17.76 5.17 -3.17
N ALA A 224 18.36 6.30 -3.55
CA ALA A 224 19.70 6.28 -4.12
C ALA A 224 20.67 5.56 -3.16
N PRO A 225 21.50 4.61 -3.66
CA PRO A 225 22.35 3.82 -2.81
C PRO A 225 23.47 4.67 -2.18
N LEU A 226 23.78 4.38 -0.92
CA LEU A 226 25.01 4.77 -0.27
C LEU A 226 26.03 3.63 -0.42
N GLN A 227 27.11 3.89 -1.13
CA GLN A 227 28.23 2.95 -1.22
C GLN A 227 29.17 3.08 -0.01
N VAL A 228 29.56 1.95 0.57
CA VAL A 228 30.47 1.87 1.72
C VAL A 228 31.48 0.75 1.50
N ARG A 229 32.75 1.04 1.73
CA ARG A 229 33.80 0.02 1.78
C ARG A 229 33.70 -0.76 3.09
N VAL A 230 33.64 -2.09 3.04
CA VAL A 230 33.64 -3.00 4.19
C VAL A 230 34.85 -3.92 4.10
N TYR A 231 35.63 -4.05 5.18
CA TYR A 231 36.90 -4.80 5.14
C TYR A 231 37.21 -5.50 6.47
N ASN A 232 38.11 -6.49 6.43
CA ASN A 232 38.61 -7.21 7.60
C ASN A 232 40.06 -6.80 7.90
N GLY A 233 40.31 -5.99 8.94
CA GLY A 233 41.65 -5.84 9.56
C GLY A 233 42.84 -5.54 8.61
N LYS A 234 43.09 -4.23 8.39
CA LYS A 234 44.05 -3.57 7.47
C LYS A 234 43.93 -3.97 5.98
N PRO A 235 44.02 -2.97 5.07
CA PRO A 235 43.79 -3.13 3.64
C PRO A 235 44.86 -3.97 2.94
#